data_AF-A0A2E0BNW9-F1
#
_entry.id   AF-A0A2E0BNW9-F1
#
_cell.length_a   1.000
_cell.length_b   1.000
_cell.length_c   1.000
_cell.angle_alpha   90.00
_cell.angle_beta   90.00
_cell.angle_gamma   90.00
#
_symmetry.space_group_name_H-M   'P 1'
#
loop_
_entity.id
_entity.type
_entity.pdbx_description
1 polymer ?
#
loop_
_entity_poly.entity_id
_entity_poly.type
_entity_poly.pdbx_seq_one_letter_code
_entity_poly.pdbx_strand_id
1 'polypeptide(L)'
;MKVPKKPSGRRAMPFYWWRRFKSHKNLPYKARLLDKITNGDFDPTPFFQEAEWELHWMKEEQDDFKDNYKGNLDEIEQDIRYLEIELRARKRYNKLYEDGMKDEADRMDRLVNNFSKHFKVNRSKMHDIVYSFDGTILELYRFMQKDLVT
;
A
#
# COMPACT_ATOMS: atom_id res chain seq x y z
N MET A 1 12.05 -1.29 -10.41
CA MET A 1 11.39 -1.73 -9.15
C MET A 1 11.89 -3.12 -8.81
N LYS A 2 12.28 -3.37 -7.55
CA LYS A 2 12.74 -4.70 -7.12
C LYS A 2 11.53 -5.54 -6.69
N VAL A 3 11.06 -6.42 -7.57
CA VAL A 3 9.95 -7.34 -7.26
C VAL A 3 10.49 -8.48 -6.40
N PRO A 4 9.90 -8.78 -5.22
CA PRO A 4 10.34 -9.90 -4.40
C PRO A 4 9.94 -11.23 -5.05
N LYS A 5 10.63 -12.32 -4.68
CA LYS A 5 10.17 -13.67 -5.04
C LYS A 5 8.78 -13.92 -4.43
N LYS A 6 7.84 -14.44 -5.22
CA LYS A 6 6.48 -14.76 -4.79
C LYS A 6 6.50 -15.59 -3.51
N PRO A 7 5.94 -15.09 -2.39
CA PRO A 7 5.95 -15.83 -1.13
C PRO A 7 5.15 -17.13 -1.24
N SER A 8 5.79 -18.26 -0.94
CA SER A 8 5.15 -19.58 -0.85
C SER A 8 4.65 -19.86 0.57
N GLY A 9 3.43 -20.37 0.73
CA GLY A 9 3.10 -21.19 1.90
C GLY A 9 2.84 -20.49 3.24
N ARG A 10 2.35 -19.24 3.28
CA ARG A 10 1.68 -18.77 4.51
C ARG A 10 0.24 -19.25 4.55
N ARG A 11 -0.18 -19.85 5.66
CA ARG A 11 -1.59 -20.09 6.00
C ARG A 11 -2.23 -18.71 6.22
N ALA A 12 -2.58 -18.05 5.14
CA ALA A 12 -3.27 -16.78 5.20
C ALA A 12 -4.60 -16.99 5.94
N MET A 13 -4.93 -16.09 6.86
CA MET A 13 -6.25 -16.14 7.48
C MET A 13 -7.31 -16.04 6.39
N PRO A 14 -8.41 -16.81 6.46
CA PRO A 14 -9.45 -16.79 5.42
C PRO A 14 -9.95 -15.38 5.07
N PHE A 15 -9.96 -14.46 6.06
CA PHE A 15 -10.38 -13.07 5.90
C PHE A 15 -9.36 -12.16 5.22
N TYR A 16 -8.09 -12.56 5.12
CA TYR A 16 -7.00 -11.76 4.55
C TYR A 16 -6.18 -12.56 3.54
N TRP A 17 -6.82 -13.51 2.85
CA TRP A 17 -6.15 -14.47 1.97
C TRP A 17 -5.38 -13.84 0.79
N TRP A 18 -5.70 -12.59 0.45
CA TRP A 18 -5.04 -11.82 -0.61
C TRP A 18 -3.76 -11.10 -0.15
N ARG A 19 -3.55 -10.93 1.16
CA ARG A 19 -2.37 -10.25 1.71
C ARG A 19 -1.22 -11.24 1.91
N ARG A 20 -0.06 -10.99 1.28
CA ARG A 20 1.13 -11.86 1.43
C ARG A 20 2.10 -11.34 2.47
N PHE A 21 2.19 -10.02 2.60
CA PHE A 21 3.14 -9.35 3.50
C PHE A 21 2.46 -8.95 4.79
N LYS A 22 3.28 -8.68 5.80
CA LYS A 22 2.82 -8.19 7.09
C LYS A 22 2.62 -6.69 6.99
N SER A 23 1.47 -6.20 7.41
CA SER A 23 1.21 -4.77 7.48
C SER A 23 2.15 -4.08 8.48
N HIS A 24 2.48 -2.83 8.20
CA HIS A 24 3.22 -1.95 9.10
C HIS A 24 2.52 -1.85 10.46
N LYS A 25 3.31 -1.73 11.53
CA LYS A 25 2.79 -1.59 12.89
C LYS A 25 2.86 -0.14 13.33
N ASN A 26 1.69 0.50 13.34
CA ASN A 26 1.58 1.88 13.79
C ASN A 26 1.82 2.01 15.30
N LEU A 27 2.41 3.13 15.70
CA LEU A 27 2.61 3.42 17.12
C LEU A 27 1.27 3.67 17.85
N PRO A 28 1.20 3.41 19.17
CA PRO A 28 -0.01 3.68 19.96
C PRO A 28 -0.51 5.13 19.84
N TYR A 29 -1.80 5.35 20.12
CA TYR A 29 -2.42 6.68 20.04
C TYR A 29 -1.70 7.76 20.86
N LYS A 30 -1.13 7.38 22.02
CA LYS A 30 -0.43 8.29 22.94
C LYS A 30 1.01 8.64 22.51
N ALA A 31 1.55 7.98 21.49
CA ALA A 31 2.90 8.28 21.01
C ALA A 31 2.99 9.69 20.43
N ARG A 32 4.17 10.32 20.53
CA ARG A 32 4.36 11.70 20.07
C ARG A 32 4.30 11.75 18.55
N LEU A 33 3.90 12.90 18.00
CA LEU A 33 3.77 13.08 16.54
C LEU A 33 5.10 12.82 15.82
N LEU A 34 6.20 13.37 16.31
CA LEU A 34 7.52 13.15 15.71
C LEU A 34 7.88 11.65 15.67
N ASP A 35 7.64 10.92 16.75
CA ASP A 35 7.92 9.47 16.82
C ASP A 35 7.10 8.71 15.77
N LYS A 36 5.81 9.07 15.61
CA LYS A 36 4.92 8.48 14.59
C LYS A 36 5.41 8.74 13.17
N ILE A 37 5.87 9.96 12.89
CA ILE A 37 6.45 10.33 11.59
C ILE A 37 7.71 9.50 11.35
N THR A 38 8.63 9.43 12.32
CA THR A 38 9.87 8.66 12.17
C THR A 38 9.64 7.15 12.07
N ASN A 39 8.54 6.64 12.64
CA ASN A 39 8.15 5.23 12.51
C ASN A 39 7.50 4.91 11.14
N GLY A 40 7.18 5.92 10.33
CA GLY A 40 6.48 5.72 9.06
C GLY A 40 4.99 5.41 9.21
N ASP A 41 4.35 5.83 10.32
CA ASP A 41 2.89 5.64 10.54
C ASP A 41 2.05 6.29 9.41
N PHE A 42 2.63 7.27 8.72
CA PHE A 42 2.00 8.07 7.67
C PHE A 42 2.66 7.89 6.29
N ASP A 43 3.59 6.93 6.15
CA ASP A 43 4.19 6.64 4.84
C ASP A 43 3.12 6.11 3.87
N PRO A 44 3.35 6.14 2.55
CA PRO A 44 2.41 5.57 1.59
C PRO A 44 2.07 4.11 1.89
N THR A 45 0.83 3.72 1.65
CA THR A 45 0.41 2.32 1.87
C THR A 45 1.18 1.34 0.96
N PRO A 46 1.64 0.19 1.49
CA PRO A 46 2.34 -0.81 0.67
C PRO A 46 1.41 -1.58 -0.26
N PHE A 47 0.08 -1.51 -0.05
CA PHE A 47 -0.87 -2.36 -0.77
C PHE A 47 -0.91 -2.11 -2.28
N PHE A 48 -0.71 -0.87 -2.74
CA PHE A 48 -0.63 -0.59 -4.18
C PHE A 48 0.56 -1.29 -4.80
N GLN A 49 1.71 -1.19 -4.12
CA GLN A 49 2.92 -1.83 -4.56
C GLN A 49 2.78 -3.36 -4.60
N GLU A 50 2.16 -3.94 -3.58
CA GLU A 50 1.85 -5.37 -3.54
C GLU A 50 0.90 -5.79 -4.66
N ALA A 51 -0.06 -4.94 -5.03
CA ALA A 51 -0.99 -5.20 -6.13
C ALA A 51 -0.24 -5.30 -7.47
N GLU A 52 0.70 -4.37 -7.73
CA GLU A 52 1.54 -4.43 -8.93
C GLU A 52 2.39 -5.71 -8.99
N TRP A 53 2.90 -6.16 -7.84
CA TRP A 53 3.65 -7.43 -7.78
C TRP A 53 2.76 -8.64 -8.12
N GLU A 54 1.48 -8.65 -7.78
CA GLU A 54 0.57 -9.73 -8.22
C GLU A 54 0.44 -9.78 -9.75
N LEU A 55 0.38 -8.64 -10.43
CA LEU A 55 0.34 -8.60 -11.89
C LEU A 55 1.68 -9.01 -12.52
N HIS A 56 2.79 -8.69 -11.86
CA HIS A 56 4.11 -9.18 -12.28
C HIS A 56 4.20 -10.70 -12.18
N TRP A 57 3.87 -11.27 -11.03
CA TRP A 57 3.90 -12.73 -10.82
C TRP A 57 2.86 -13.48 -11.66
N MET A 58 1.78 -12.82 -12.05
CA MET A 58 0.81 -13.37 -13.01
C MET A 58 1.46 -13.60 -14.37
N LYS A 59 2.22 -12.62 -14.87
CA LYS A 59 2.93 -12.73 -16.15
C LYS A 59 3.98 -13.83 -16.10
N GLU A 60 4.79 -13.88 -15.03
CA GLU A 60 5.76 -14.96 -14.85
C GLU A 60 5.09 -16.35 -14.85
N GLU A 61 3.96 -16.51 -14.15
CA GLU A 61 3.23 -17.79 -14.11
C GLU A 61 2.59 -18.14 -15.46
N GLN A 62 2.18 -17.14 -16.24
CA GLN A 62 1.67 -17.31 -17.61
C GLN A 62 2.77 -17.66 -18.60
N ASP A 63 3.95 -17.05 -18.49
CA ASP A 63 5.13 -17.35 -19.32
C ASP A 63 5.64 -18.77 -19.02
N ASP A 64 5.76 -19.14 -17.73
CA ASP A 64 6.07 -20.51 -17.32
C ASP A 64 5.05 -21.52 -17.86
N PHE A 65 3.75 -21.16 -17.90
CA PHE A 65 2.71 -22.01 -18.48
C PHE A 65 2.88 -22.19 -19.98
N LYS A 66 3.17 -21.10 -20.72
CA LYS A 66 3.44 -21.11 -22.16
C LYS A 66 4.63 -22.00 -22.50
N ASP A 67 5.74 -21.87 -21.76
CA ASP A 67 6.97 -22.63 -21.99
C ASP A 67 6.79 -24.15 -21.79
N ASN A 68 5.88 -24.55 -20.88
CA ASN A 68 5.62 -25.95 -20.57
C ASN A 68 4.37 -26.51 -21.29
N TYR A 69 3.74 -25.74 -22.16
CA TYR A 69 2.51 -26.13 -22.81
C TYR A 69 2.74 -27.21 -23.88
N LYS A 70 1.93 -28.28 -23.85
CA LYS A 70 2.05 -29.42 -24.77
C LYS A 70 0.92 -29.52 -25.80
N GLY A 71 0.00 -28.56 -25.83
CA GLY A 71 -1.14 -28.50 -26.76
C GLY A 71 -0.87 -27.61 -27.98
N ASN A 72 -1.94 -27.17 -28.64
CA ASN A 72 -1.85 -26.21 -29.75
C ASN A 72 -1.42 -24.82 -29.26
N LEU A 73 -0.26 -24.34 -29.74
CA LEU A 73 0.31 -23.06 -29.32
C LEU A 73 -0.60 -21.87 -29.65
N ASP A 74 -1.40 -21.96 -30.72
CA ASP A 74 -2.30 -20.90 -31.17
C ASP A 74 -3.50 -20.68 -30.20
N GLU A 75 -3.75 -21.64 -29.30
CA GLU A 75 -4.90 -21.63 -28.40
C GLU A 75 -4.51 -21.51 -26.91
N ILE A 76 -3.22 -21.33 -26.58
CA ILE A 76 -2.75 -21.30 -25.18
C ILE A 76 -3.50 -20.28 -24.33
N GLU A 77 -3.75 -19.09 -24.88
CA GLU A 77 -4.40 -17.99 -24.15
C GLU A 77 -5.90 -18.24 -23.92
N GLN A 78 -6.48 -19.22 -24.62
CA GLN A 78 -7.85 -19.68 -24.43
C GLN A 78 -7.94 -20.87 -23.47
N ASP A 79 -6.80 -21.48 -23.09
CA ASP A 79 -6.78 -22.57 -22.12
C ASP A 79 -7.29 -22.06 -20.76
N ILE A 80 -8.21 -22.81 -20.17
CA ILE A 80 -8.84 -22.49 -18.89
C ILE A 80 -7.79 -22.26 -17.80
N ARG A 81 -6.70 -23.03 -17.80
CA ARG A 81 -5.62 -22.92 -16.80
C ARG A 81 -4.85 -21.60 -16.93
N TYR A 82 -4.65 -21.12 -18.16
CA TYR A 82 -4.03 -19.82 -18.44
C TYR A 82 -4.92 -18.69 -17.91
N LEU A 83 -6.22 -18.77 -18.20
CA LEU A 83 -7.21 -17.79 -17.73
C LEU A 83 -7.38 -17.82 -16.21
N GLU A 84 -7.31 -18.99 -15.57
CA GLU A 84 -7.39 -19.12 -14.12
C GLU A 84 -6.24 -18.41 -13.38
N ILE A 85 -5.03 -18.41 -13.95
CA ILE A 85 -3.87 -17.66 -13.43
C ILE A 85 -4.23 -16.16 -13.36
N GLU A 86 -4.73 -15.62 -14.46
CA GLU A 86 -5.13 -14.22 -14.56
C GLU A 86 -6.28 -13.88 -13.61
N LEU A 87 -7.35 -14.67 -13.60
CA LEU A 87 -8.50 -14.46 -12.74
C LEU A 87 -8.10 -14.41 -11.26
N ARG A 88 -7.22 -15.33 -10.84
CA ARG A 88 -6.72 -15.39 -9.46
C ARG A 88 -5.89 -14.17 -9.10
N ALA A 89 -4.99 -13.73 -10.00
CA ALA A 89 -4.14 -12.57 -9.77
C ALA A 89 -4.95 -11.27 -9.74
N ARG A 90 -5.85 -11.05 -10.71
CA ARG A 90 -6.74 -9.89 -10.75
C ARG A 90 -7.64 -9.79 -9.52
N LYS A 91 -8.15 -10.92 -9.02
CA LYS A 91 -8.94 -10.94 -7.78
C LYS A 91 -8.14 -10.46 -6.56
N ARG A 92 -6.85 -10.84 -6.47
CA ARG A 92 -5.96 -10.34 -5.41
C ARG A 92 -5.63 -8.86 -5.60
N TYR A 93 -5.29 -8.46 -6.83
CA TYR A 93 -5.03 -7.07 -7.19
C TYR A 93 -6.17 -6.16 -6.75
N ASN A 94 -7.41 -6.47 -7.13
CA ASN A 94 -8.57 -5.65 -6.78
C ASN A 94 -8.74 -5.52 -5.27
N LYS A 95 -8.54 -6.61 -4.52
CA LYS A 95 -8.64 -6.59 -3.05
C LYS A 95 -7.52 -5.80 -2.38
N LEU A 96 -6.29 -5.91 -2.88
CA LEU A 96 -5.16 -5.10 -2.40
C LEU A 96 -5.38 -3.62 -2.72
N TYR A 97 -5.89 -3.30 -3.90
CA TYR A 97 -6.18 -1.92 -4.29
C TYR A 97 -7.32 -1.31 -3.46
N GLU A 98 -8.40 -2.05 -3.21
CA GLU A 98 -9.49 -1.67 -2.30
C GLU A 98 -8.97 -1.39 -0.88
N ASP A 99 -8.10 -2.25 -0.36
CA ASP A 99 -7.48 -2.07 0.96
C ASP A 99 -6.53 -0.86 0.98
N GLY A 100 -5.75 -0.67 -0.08
CA GLY A 100 -4.85 0.46 -0.25
C GLY A 100 -5.58 1.79 -0.23
N MET A 101 -6.68 1.92 -0.98
CA MET A 101 -7.47 3.15 -1.02
C MET A 101 -8.03 3.52 0.36
N LYS A 102 -8.53 2.53 1.11
CA LYS A 102 -9.03 2.75 2.47
C LYS A 102 -7.90 3.14 3.44
N ASP A 103 -6.81 2.39 3.42
CA ASP A 103 -5.67 2.65 4.32
C ASP A 103 -5.01 4.00 4.03
N GLU A 104 -4.87 4.39 2.77
CA GLU A 104 -4.31 5.68 2.37
C GLU A 104 -5.20 6.84 2.83
N ALA A 105 -6.52 6.74 2.63
CA ALA A 105 -7.46 7.74 3.13
C ALA A 105 -7.40 7.86 4.67
N ASP A 106 -7.35 6.72 5.37
CA ASP A 106 -7.22 6.69 6.84
C ASP A 106 -5.86 7.23 7.33
N ARG A 107 -4.77 7.02 6.59
CA ARG A 107 -3.45 7.59 6.89
C ARG A 107 -3.46 9.10 6.74
N MET A 108 -4.02 9.62 5.64
CA MET A 108 -4.14 11.06 5.41
C MET A 108 -5.02 11.73 6.47
N ASP A 109 -6.16 11.12 6.80
CA ASP A 109 -7.02 11.65 7.85
C ASP A 109 -6.32 11.69 9.22
N ARG A 110 -5.61 10.61 9.58
CA ARG A 110 -4.82 10.55 10.81
C ARG A 110 -3.69 11.57 10.79
N LEU A 111 -3.02 11.78 9.67
CA LEU A 111 -1.95 12.77 9.53
C LEU A 111 -2.48 14.16 9.89
N VAL A 112 -3.52 14.62 9.19
CA VAL A 112 -4.17 15.92 9.43
C VAL A 112 -4.64 16.05 10.88
N ASN A 113 -5.29 15.01 11.42
CA ASN A 113 -5.78 15.02 12.80
C ASN A 113 -4.65 15.10 13.84
N ASN A 114 -3.54 14.38 13.64
CA ASN A 114 -2.41 14.41 14.57
C ASN A 114 -1.69 15.76 14.53
N PHE A 115 -1.47 16.32 13.34
CA PHE A 115 -0.87 17.65 13.20
C PHE A 115 -1.76 18.75 13.81
N SER A 116 -3.06 18.72 13.50
CA SER A 116 -4.05 19.66 14.07
C SER A 116 -4.04 19.64 15.60
N LYS A 117 -4.04 18.45 16.22
CA LYS A 117 -3.98 18.31 17.69
C LYS A 117 -2.63 18.75 18.27
N HIS A 118 -1.52 18.40 17.61
CA HIS A 118 -0.18 18.71 18.10
C HIS A 118 0.10 20.21 18.10
N PHE A 119 -0.24 20.89 17.00
CA PHE A 119 0.02 22.32 16.80
C PHE A 119 -1.17 23.22 17.17
N LYS A 120 -2.29 22.64 17.64
CA LYS A 120 -3.53 23.34 18.01
C LYS A 120 -4.09 24.22 16.87
N VAL A 121 -3.94 23.76 15.64
CA VAL A 121 -4.46 24.42 14.44
C VAL A 121 -5.81 23.82 14.07
N ASN A 122 -6.74 24.62 13.56
CA ASN A 122 -8.01 24.12 13.05
C ASN A 122 -7.81 23.03 11.98
N ARG A 123 -8.60 21.95 12.04
CA ARG A 123 -8.46 20.80 11.13
C ARG A 123 -8.58 21.18 9.65
N SER A 124 -9.51 22.08 9.28
CA SER A 124 -9.68 22.51 7.89
C SER A 124 -8.44 23.25 7.39
N LYS A 125 -7.92 24.19 8.19
CA LYS A 125 -6.67 24.89 7.86
C LYS A 125 -5.49 23.93 7.75
N MET A 126 -5.41 22.96 8.65
CA MET A 126 -4.36 21.94 8.62
C MET A 126 -4.44 21.07 7.35
N HIS A 127 -5.65 20.70 6.94
CA HIS A 127 -5.86 20.00 5.68
C HIS A 127 -5.30 20.81 4.52
N ASP A 128 -5.65 22.09 4.41
CA ASP A 128 -5.14 22.96 3.32
C ASP A 128 -3.61 23.06 3.33
N ILE A 129 -2.99 23.20 4.52
CA ILE A 129 -1.53 23.22 4.68
C ILE A 129 -0.92 21.90 4.19
N VAL A 130 -1.44 20.75 4.65
CA VAL A 130 -0.92 19.43 4.27
C VAL A 130 -1.01 19.20 2.76
N TYR A 131 -2.10 19.61 2.12
CA TYR A 131 -2.31 19.42 0.68
C TYR A 131 -1.55 20.41 -0.21
N SER A 132 -1.16 21.58 0.32
CA SER A 132 -0.39 22.59 -0.42
C SER A 132 1.12 22.52 -0.16
N PHE A 133 1.54 21.81 0.89
CA PHE A 133 2.94 21.69 1.25
C PHE A 133 3.69 20.77 0.28
N ASP A 134 4.71 21.31 -0.38
CA ASP A 134 5.60 20.56 -1.25
C ASP A 134 6.84 20.11 -0.46
N GLY A 135 6.84 18.83 -0.05
CA GLY A 135 7.93 18.24 0.71
C GLY A 135 7.51 17.01 1.49
N THR A 136 8.38 16.57 2.37
CA THR A 136 8.15 15.40 3.23
C THR A 136 7.35 15.77 4.49
N ILE A 137 6.72 14.77 5.10
CA ILE A 137 5.99 14.93 6.36
C ILE A 137 6.91 15.45 7.49
N LEU A 138 8.18 15.03 7.48
CA LEU A 138 9.17 15.50 8.45
C LEU A 138 9.54 16.97 8.23
N GLU A 139 9.66 17.40 6.97
CA GLU A 139 9.89 18.80 6.64
C GLU A 139 8.70 19.67 7.04
N LEU A 140 7.47 19.19 6.80
CA LEU A 140 6.25 19.87 7.27
C LEU A 140 6.27 20.03 8.80
N TYR A 141 6.61 18.97 9.55
CA TYR A 141 6.73 19.04 11.00
C TYR A 141 7.74 20.12 11.44
N ARG A 142 8.92 20.15 10.81
CA ARG A 142 9.98 21.14 11.11
C ARG A 142 9.58 22.56 10.74
N PHE A 143 8.86 22.73 9.63
CA PHE A 143 8.31 24.01 9.18
C PHE A 143 7.34 24.57 10.22
N MET A 144 6.34 23.79 10.61
CA MET A 144 5.35 24.20 11.60
C MET A 144 5.94 24.45 13.00
N GLN A 145 6.99 23.70 13.36
CA GLN A 145 7.67 23.91 14.63
C GLN A 145 8.42 25.25 14.69
N LYS A 146 8.98 25.72 13.57
CA LYS A 146 9.68 27.02 13.50
C LYS A 146 8.70 28.19 13.58
N ASP A 147 7.58 28.10 12.86
CA ASP A 147 6.56 29.16 12.81
C ASP A 147 5.86 29.41 14.15
N LEU A 148 5.83 28.43 15.06
CA LEU A 148 5.25 28.56 16.40
C LEU A 148 6.25 29.04 17.48
N VAL A 149 7.54 29.12 17.15
CA VAL A 149 8.60 29.59 18.05
C VAL A 149 8.95 31.06 17.76
N THR A 150 8.36 31.64 16.72
CA THR A 150 8.42 33.09 16.41
C THR A 150 7.17 33.79 16.93
#